data_AF-A0A7S0FHW8-F1
#
_entry.id   AF-A0A7S0FHW8-F1
#
_cell.length_a   1.000
_cell.length_b   1.000
_cell.length_c   1.000
_cell.angle_alpha   90.00
_cell.angle_beta   90.00
_cell.angle_gamma   90.00
#
_symmetry.space_group_name_H-M   'P 1'
#
loop_
_entity.id
_entity.type
_entity.pdbx_description
1 polymer ?
#
loop_
_entity_poly.entity_id
_entity_poly.type
_entity_poly.pdbx_seq_one_letter_code
_entity_poly.pdbx_strand_id
1 'polypeptide(L)'
;KMILLRQGMTVVRLNQAGVPPERRFSFYDQIHTTGMDIHQCIDARAALTLGKDMTFRDYAQGAFRMRGIGKGQTIELFVIPEVMKLIEGQVQRQNQFSP
;
A
#
# COMPACT_ATOMS: atom_id res chain seq x y z
N LYS A 1 14.27 -13.06 0.98
CA LYS A 1 13.92 -11.65 1.28
C LYS A 1 15.14 -10.97 1.85
N MET A 2 15.48 -9.79 1.33
CA MET A 2 16.60 -8.98 1.81
C MET A 2 16.03 -7.76 2.54
N ILE A 3 16.84 -7.15 3.39
CA ILE A 3 16.54 -5.87 4.04
C ILE A 3 17.78 -5.00 3.98
N LEU A 4 17.57 -3.72 3.68
CA LEU A 4 18.60 -2.68 3.78
C LEU A 4 18.58 -2.16 5.21
N LEU A 5 19.68 -2.33 5.94
CA LEU A 5 19.86 -1.71 7.24
C LEU A 5 20.22 -0.25 7.05
N ARG A 6 19.41 0.65 7.62
CA ARG A 6 19.64 2.10 7.55
C ARG A 6 21.03 2.47 8.07
N GLN A 7 21.47 1.83 9.15
CA GLN A 7 22.81 2.01 9.67
C GLN A 7 23.81 1.25 8.79
N GLY A 8 24.76 1.99 8.19
CA GLY A 8 25.80 1.41 7.35
C GLY A 8 25.36 1.02 5.93
N MET A 9 24.08 1.17 5.58
CA MET A 9 23.56 0.90 4.23
C MET A 9 23.85 -0.51 3.72
N THR A 10 23.88 -1.49 4.63
CA THR A 10 24.21 -2.88 4.30
C THR A 10 22.95 -3.67 3.98
N VAL A 11 23.07 -4.58 3.02
CA VAL A 11 21.98 -5.47 2.60
C VAL A 11 22.23 -6.85 3.18
N VAL A 12 21.31 -7.33 4.02
CA VAL A 12 21.40 -8.65 4.67
C VAL A 12 20.12 -9.45 4.43
N ARG A 13 20.17 -10.75 4.70
CA ARG A 13 18.96 -11.59 4.67
C ARG A 13 18.01 -11.16 5.79
N LEU A 14 16.72 -11.04 5.49
CA LEU A 14 15.72 -10.57 6.46
C LEU A 14 15.69 -11.39 7.75
N ASN A 15 15.91 -12.71 7.66
CA ASN A 15 15.95 -13.61 8.82
C ASN A 15 17.22 -13.46 9.69
N GLN A 16 18.26 -12.79 9.19
CA GLN A 16 19.52 -12.53 9.90
C GLN A 16 19.61 -11.09 10.43
N ALA A 17 18.70 -10.21 10.02
CA ALA A 17 18.78 -8.79 10.30
C ALA A 17 18.50 -8.41 11.76
N GLY A 18 17.81 -9.26 12.52
CA GLY A 18 17.42 -8.98 13.91
C GLY A 18 16.48 -7.77 14.11
N VAL A 19 16.05 -7.09 13.03
CA VAL A 19 15.13 -5.95 13.10
C VAL A 19 13.72 -6.47 13.38
N PRO A 20 13.04 -6.06 14.46
CA PRO A 20 11.69 -6.54 14.75
C PRO A 20 10.65 -5.92 13.77
N PRO A 21 9.52 -6.61 13.47
CA PRO A 21 8.57 -6.19 12.43
C PRO A 21 8.09 -4.75 12.50
N GLU A 22 7.81 -4.24 13.70
CA GLU A 22 7.33 -2.88 13.98
C GLU A 22 8.36 -1.79 13.66
N ARG A 23 9.64 -2.15 13.53
CA ARG A 23 10.72 -1.24 13.12
C ARG A 23 11.10 -1.37 11.64
N ARG A 24 10.35 -2.18 10.88
CA ARG A 24 10.60 -2.38 9.45
C ARG A 24 9.72 -1.43 8.64
N PHE A 25 10.27 -1.01 7.51
CA PHE A 25 9.53 -0.30 6.48
C PHE A 25 9.56 -1.15 5.22
N SER A 26 8.40 -1.39 4.62
CA SER A 26 8.27 -2.09 3.36
C SER A 26 7.74 -1.12 2.30
N PHE A 27 8.41 -1.05 1.16
CA PHE A 27 7.94 -0.32 0.00
C PHE A 27 7.61 -1.32 -1.11
N TYR A 28 6.42 -1.21 -1.67
CA TYR A 28 5.99 -1.98 -2.82
C TYR A 28 5.81 -1.01 -3.98
N ASP A 29 6.52 -1.22 -5.08
CA ASP A 29 6.18 -0.53 -6.32
C ASP A 29 5.07 -1.29 -7.07
N GLN A 30 4.40 -0.62 -8.00
CA GLN A 30 3.26 -1.17 -8.72
C GLN A 30 3.65 -2.28 -9.71
N ILE A 31 4.91 -2.31 -10.18
CA ILE A 31 5.39 -3.29 -11.17
C ILE A 31 5.85 -4.59 -10.49
N HIS A 32 6.41 -4.51 -9.29
CA HIS A 32 6.93 -5.64 -8.50
C HIS A 32 6.05 -5.95 -7.28
N THR A 33 4.80 -5.48 -7.27
CA THR A 33 3.84 -5.81 -6.21
C THR A 33 3.44 -7.28 -6.26
N THR A 34 3.74 -8.02 -7.33
CA THR A 34 3.40 -9.45 -7.47
C THR A 34 4.57 -10.33 -7.01
N GLY A 35 4.29 -11.35 -6.20
CA GLY A 35 5.27 -12.38 -5.79
C GLY A 35 6.00 -12.16 -4.45
N MET A 36 5.99 -10.94 -3.87
CA MET A 36 6.68 -10.67 -2.61
C MET A 36 5.72 -10.63 -1.40
N ASP A 37 5.73 -11.66 -0.56
CA ASP A 37 4.86 -11.75 0.62
C ASP A 37 5.59 -11.32 1.91
N ILE A 38 5.64 -10.02 2.22
CA ILE A 38 6.29 -9.52 3.46
C ILE A 38 5.24 -9.37 4.54
N HIS A 39 5.38 -10.14 5.62
CA HIS A 39 4.51 -10.05 6.78
C HIS A 39 4.75 -8.73 7.50
N GLN A 40 3.67 -7.95 7.67
CA GLN A 40 3.67 -6.69 8.39
C GLN A 40 3.31 -6.92 9.86
N CYS A 41 3.59 -5.93 10.71
CA CYS A 41 3.12 -5.93 12.10
C CYS A 41 1.58 -5.96 12.15
N ILE A 42 1.01 -6.45 13.25
CA ILE A 42 -0.45 -6.61 13.40
C ILE A 42 -1.23 -5.29 13.35
N ASP A 43 -0.59 -4.20 13.77
CA ASP A 43 -1.09 -2.83 13.83
C ASP A 43 -0.48 -1.94 12.73
N ALA A 44 0.14 -2.55 11.71
CA ALA A 44 0.81 -1.82 10.64
C ALA A 44 -0.18 -0.92 9.89
N ARG A 45 0.28 0.29 9.56
CA ARG A 45 -0.42 1.27 8.73
C ARG A 45 0.30 1.42 7.40
N ALA A 46 -0.46 1.42 6.31
CA ALA A 46 0.09 1.65 4.97
C ALA A 46 -0.47 2.94 4.37
N ALA A 47 0.38 3.71 3.70
CA ALA A 47 -0.04 4.73 2.76
C ALA A 47 -0.17 4.07 1.38
N LEU A 48 -1.36 4.12 0.79
CA LEU A 48 -1.63 3.62 -0.56
C LEU A 48 -1.95 4.79 -1.46
N THR A 49 -1.20 4.97 -2.56
CA THR A 49 -1.45 6.05 -3.51
C THR A 49 -2.46 5.61 -4.57
N LEU A 50 -3.35 6.52 -4.98
CA LEU A 50 -4.29 6.30 -6.08
C LEU A 50 -3.94 7.19 -7.27
N GLY A 51 -3.62 6.55 -8.40
CA GLY A 51 -3.30 7.22 -9.66
C GLY A 51 -4.45 7.18 -10.67
N LYS A 52 -4.43 8.09 -11.65
CA LYS A 52 -5.48 8.21 -12.69
C LYS A 52 -5.61 6.95 -13.57
N ASP A 53 -4.50 6.25 -13.80
CA ASP A 53 -4.42 5.07 -14.69
C ASP A 53 -4.48 3.74 -13.92
N MET A 54 -4.86 3.78 -12.63
CA MET A 54 -4.94 2.60 -11.79
C MET A 54 -6.27 1.87 -12.00
N THR A 55 -6.22 0.57 -12.25
CA THR A 55 -7.44 -0.26 -12.24
C THR A 55 -7.82 -0.67 -10.82
N PHE A 56 -9.07 -1.08 -10.61
CA PHE A 56 -9.48 -1.65 -9.32
C PHE A 56 -8.61 -2.86 -8.90
N ARG A 57 -8.16 -3.65 -9.89
CA ARG A 57 -7.26 -4.77 -9.65
C ARG A 57 -5.95 -4.29 -9.04
N ASP A 58 -5.33 -3.25 -9.60
CA ASP A 58 -4.04 -2.73 -9.11
C ASP A 58 -4.18 -2.18 -7.68
N TYR A 59 -5.26 -1.43 -7.44
CA TYR A 59 -5.61 -0.92 -6.10
C TYR A 59 -5.77 -2.06 -5.10
N ALA A 60 -6.58 -3.07 -5.44
CA ALA A 60 -6.84 -4.21 -4.57
C ALA A 60 -5.57 -5.03 -4.30
N GLN A 61 -4.74 -5.26 -5.32
CA GLN A 61 -3.47 -5.98 -5.17
C GLN A 61 -2.51 -5.26 -4.23
N GLY A 62 -2.42 -3.92 -4.30
CA GLY A 62 -1.66 -3.11 -3.37
C GLY A 62 -2.23 -3.17 -1.96
N ALA A 63 -3.54 -2.95 -1.81
CA ALA A 63 -4.23 -2.98 -0.53
C ALA A 63 -4.04 -4.32 0.20
N PHE A 64 -4.28 -5.45 -0.48
CA PHE A 64 -4.20 -6.78 0.11
C PHE A 64 -2.79 -7.25 0.47
N ARG A 65 -1.75 -6.43 0.29
CA ARG A 65 -0.44 -6.64 0.95
C ARG A 65 -0.55 -6.48 2.47
N MET A 66 -1.51 -5.68 2.93
CA MET A 66 -1.94 -5.62 4.32
C MET A 66 -2.89 -6.79 4.60
N ARG A 67 -2.35 -7.97 4.90
CA ARG A 67 -3.14 -9.20 5.12
C ARG A 67 -4.14 -9.12 6.28
N GLY A 68 -3.94 -8.18 7.19
CA GLY A 68 -4.76 -7.95 8.37
C GLY A 68 -5.70 -6.74 8.29
N ILE A 69 -6.07 -6.26 7.09
CA ILE A 69 -7.03 -5.15 6.96
C ILE A 69 -8.30 -5.46 7.75
N GLY A 70 -8.71 -4.51 8.59
CA GLY A 70 -9.89 -4.66 9.46
C GLY A 70 -9.66 -5.55 10.69
N LYS A 71 -8.43 -6.05 10.90
CA LYS A 71 -7.99 -6.85 12.06
C LYS A 71 -6.80 -6.21 12.78
N GLY A 72 -6.68 -4.88 12.71
CA GLY A 72 -5.60 -4.10 13.29
C GLY A 72 -4.79 -3.32 12.24
N GLN A 73 -4.59 -3.90 11.05
CA GLN A 73 -3.93 -3.18 9.95
C GLN A 73 -4.89 -2.24 9.25
N THR A 74 -4.37 -1.07 8.86
CA THR A 74 -5.16 -0.03 8.18
C THR A 74 -4.43 0.53 6.97
N ILE A 75 -5.22 1.12 6.07
CA ILE A 75 -4.73 1.81 4.89
C ILE A 75 -5.22 3.25 4.94
N GLU A 76 -4.30 4.17 4.67
CA GLU A 76 -4.58 5.57 4.41
C GLU A 76 -4.41 5.81 2.92
N LEU A 77 -5.50 6.23 2.26
CA LEU A 77 -5.52 6.44 0.82
C LEU A 77 -5.05 7.85 0.49
N PHE A 78 -3.97 7.94 -0.28
CA PHE A 78 -3.37 9.18 -0.73
C PHE A 78 -3.79 9.43 -2.16
N VAL A 79 -4.61 10.46 -2.35
CA VAL A 79 -5.13 10.83 -3.66
C VAL A 79 -4.64 12.23 -3.99
N ILE A 80 -4.03 12.39 -5.16
CA ILE A 80 -3.61 13.72 -5.64
C ILE A 80 -4.85 14.56 -5.99
N PRO A 81 -4.80 15.89 -5.84
CA PRO A 81 -5.96 16.76 -6.06
C PRO A 81 -6.61 16.60 -7.44
N GLU A 82 -5.81 16.34 -8.48
CA GLU A 82 -6.27 16.14 -9.85
C GLU A 82 -7.16 14.89 -9.98
N VAL A 83 -6.78 13.80 -9.29
CA VAL A 83 -7.56 12.55 -9.28
C VAL A 83 -8.81 12.71 -8.42
N MET A 84 -8.74 13.43 -7.29
CA MET A 84 -9.94 13.73 -6.49
C MET A 84 -11.00 14.49 -7.28
N LYS A 85 -10.61 15.51 -8.06
CA LYS A 85 -11.52 16.24 -8.95
C LYS A 85 -12.21 15.32 -9.97
N LEU A 86 -11.48 14.34 -10.50
CA LEU A 86 -12.04 13.35 -11.43
C LEU A 86 -13.08 12.47 -10.71
N ILE A 87 -12.78 12.01 -9.49
CA ILE A 87 -13.71 11.20 -8.68
C ILE A 87 -14.98 11.99 -8.39
N GLU A 88 -14.87 13.22 -7.90
CA GLU A 88 -16.00 14.10 -7.59
C GLU A 88 -16.90 14.31 -8.83
N GLY A 89 -16.31 14.60 -9.99
CA GLY A 89 -17.05 14.77 -11.24
C GLY A 89 -17.72 13.50 -11.76
N GLN A 90 -17.22 12.31 -11.42
CA GLN A 90 -17.88 11.03 -11.75
C GLN A 90 -19.02 10.71 -10.80
N VAL A 91 -18.82 10.92 -9.49
CA VAL A 91 -19.84 10.70 -8.46
C VAL A 91 -21.04 11.63 -8.66
N GLN A 92 -20.80 12.91 -8.95
CA GLN A 92 -21.89 13.87 -9.23
C GLN A 92 -22.73 13.46 -10.45
N ARG A 93 -22.09 12.96 -11.51
CA ARG A 93 -22.80 12.44 -12.68
C ARG A 93 -23.65 11.23 -12.32
N GLN A 94 -23.09 10.24 -11.61
CA GLN A 94 -23.88 9.06 -11.20
C GLN A 94 -25.08 9.42 -10.32
N ASN A 95 -24.94 10.39 -9.41
CA ASN A 95 -26.04 10.84 -8.56
C ASN A 95 -27.16 11.55 -9.35
N GLN A 96 -26.85 12.20 -10.48
CA GLN A 96 -27.87 12.78 -11.36
C GLN A 96 -28.69 11.74 -12.14
N PHE A 97 -28.17 10.52 -12.29
CA PHE A 97 -28.82 9.42 -13.01
C PHE A 97 -29.34 8.32 -12.07
N SER A 98 -29.31 8.54 -10.75
CA SER A 98 -29.92 7.63 -9.78
C SER A 98 -31.38 8.05 -9.54
N PRO A 99 -32.36 7.12 -9.65
CA PRO A 99 -33.79 7.43 -9.52
C PRO A 99 -34.21 7.85 -8.11
#